data_AF-A0A8S3K833-F1
#
_entry.id   AF-A0A8S3K833-F1
#
_cell.length_a   1.000
_cell.length_b   1.000
_cell.length_c   1.000
_cell.angle_alpha   90.00
_cell.angle_beta   90.00
_cell.angle_gamma   90.00
#
_symmetry.space_group_name_H-M   'P 1'
#
loop_
_entity.id
_entity.type
_entity.pdbx_description
1 polymer ?
#
loop_
_entity_poly.entity_id
_entity_poly.type
_entity_poly.pdbx_seq_one_letter_code
_entity_poly.pdbx_strand_id
1 'polypeptide(L)' 'NRDKIQYQSSNSENSPINSEYINDDSKITPAQIAAYATSTLIRTSSQTVFKKLGRSMISTDLLKEIGSTFNKLFEKQD' A
#
# COMPACT_ATOMS: atom_id res chain seq x y z
N ASN A 1 17.21 35.44 21.39
CA ASN A 1 17.58 34.52 20.29
C ASN A 1 16.94 33.16 20.49
N ARG A 2 15.76 32.96 19.88
CA ARG A 2 15.23 31.63 19.56
C ARG A 2 15.02 31.63 18.06
N ASP A 3 16.00 31.10 17.34
CA ASP A 3 15.95 30.97 15.89
C ASP A 3 14.84 30.01 15.50
N LYS A 4 13.84 30.53 14.79
CA LYS A 4 12.76 29.74 14.19
C LYS A 4 13.34 29.06 12.95
N ILE A 5 13.60 27.76 13.05
CA ILE A 5 13.95 26.93 11.90
C ILE A 5 12.70 26.83 11.01
N GLN A 6 12.72 27.48 9.85
CA GLN A 6 11.72 27.28 8.80
C GLN A 6 12.01 25.96 8.07
N TYR A 7 11.04 25.05 8.10
CA TYR A 7 11.02 23.91 7.20
C TYR A 7 10.66 24.41 5.80
N GLN A 8 11.64 24.42 4.88
CA GLN A 8 11.36 24.53 3.46
C GLN A 8 10.73 23.21 2.99
N SER A 9 9.42 23.24 2.76
CA SER A 9 8.73 22.20 2.00
C SER A 9 9.17 22.32 0.54
N SER A 10 9.87 21.32 0.02
CA SER A 10 10.21 21.23 -1.39
C SER A 10 8.91 21.08 -2.20
N ASN A 11 8.53 22.14 -2.89
CA ASN A 11 7.50 22.14 -3.91
C ASN A 11 7.96 21.25 -5.08
N SER A 12 7.28 20.12 -5.28
CA SER A 12 7.28 19.41 -6.57
C SER A 12 6.12 19.96 -7.39
N GLU A 13 6.43 20.33 -8.62
CA GLU A 13 5.67 21.24 -9.47
C GLU A 13 4.25 20.79 -9.84
N ASN A 14 3.41 21.81 -10.03
CA ASN A 14 2.03 21.73 -10.46
C ASN A 14 1.88 20.96 -11.78
N SER A 15 1.12 19.87 -11.76
CA SER A 15 0.35 19.44 -12.93
C SER A 15 -1.08 19.95 -12.77
N PRO A 16 -1.68 20.63 -13.77
CA PRO A 16 -3.04 21.12 -13.64
C PRO A 16 -3.99 19.94 -13.49
N ILE A 17 -4.62 19.83 -12.32
CA ILE A 17 -5.73 18.92 -12.09
C ILE A 17 -6.93 19.54 -12.80
N ASN A 18 -7.08 19.30 -14.09
CA ASN A 18 -8.36 19.48 -14.76
C ASN A 18 -9.33 18.48 -14.12
N SER A 19 -10.12 18.97 -13.17
CA SER A 19 -11.25 18.26 -12.59
C SER A 19 -12.41 18.24 -13.58
N GLU A 20 -12.20 17.65 -14.75
CA GLU A 20 -13.32 17.11 -15.50
C GLU A 20 -13.67 15.79 -14.82
N TYR A 21 -14.77 15.80 -14.08
CA TYR A 21 -15.49 14.57 -13.75
C TYR A 21 -15.98 13.98 -15.08
N ILE A 22 -15.09 13.27 -15.77
CA ILE A 22 -15.47 12.43 -16.89
C ILE A 22 -16.25 11.28 -16.25
N ASN A 23 -17.56 11.31 -16.44
CA ASN A 23 -18.41 10.13 -16.38
C ASN A 23 -17.92 9.19 -17.49
N ASP A 24 -16.79 8.55 -17.27
CA ASP A 24 -16.36 7.41 -18.04
C ASP A 24 -16.92 6.19 -17.29
N ASP A 25 -17.51 5.25 -18.00
CA ASP A 25 -17.71 3.89 -17.50
C ASP A 25 -16.30 3.34 -17.20
N SER A 26 -15.76 3.72 -16.04
CA SER A 26 -14.33 3.63 -15.73
C SER A 26 -13.96 2.17 -15.59
N LYS A 27 -13.59 1.57 -16.72
CA LYS A 27 -13.17 0.18 -16.81
C LYS A 27 -11.99 0.03 -15.85
N ILE A 28 -12.20 -0.76 -14.79
CA ILE A 28 -11.14 -1.06 -13.83
C ILE A 28 -9.98 -1.65 -14.63
N THR A 29 -8.85 -0.94 -14.62
CA THR A 29 -7.66 -1.38 -15.33
C THR A 29 -7.01 -2.56 -14.60
N PRO A 30 -6.33 -3.48 -15.31
CA PRO A 30 -5.55 -4.54 -14.66
C PRO A 30 -4.56 -4.00 -13.63
N ALA A 31 -3.99 -2.82 -13.86
CA ALA A 31 -3.09 -2.15 -12.93
C ALA A 31 -3.78 -1.77 -11.61
N GLN A 32 -5.03 -1.28 -11.66
CA GLN A 32 -5.82 -0.99 -10.46
C GLN A 32 -6.16 -2.26 -9.68
N ILE A 33 -6.50 -3.35 -10.38
CA ILE A 33 -6.75 -4.67 -9.75
C ILE A 33 -5.47 -5.17 -9.07
N ALA A 34 -4.32 -5.11 -9.76
CA ALA A 34 -3.04 -5.52 -9.21
C ALA A 34 -2.64 -4.68 -7.99
N ALA A 35 -2.84 -3.36 -8.04
CA ALA A 35 -2.57 -2.46 -6.92
C ALA A 35 -3.44 -2.80 -5.69
N TYR A 36 -4.73 -3.06 -5.92
CA TYR A 36 -5.65 -3.48 -4.86
C TYR A 36 -5.26 -4.85 -4.25
N ALA A 37 -4.97 -5.84 -5.11
CA ALA A 37 -4.56 -7.17 -4.67
C ALA A 37 -3.25 -7.11 -3.87
N THR A 38 -2.28 -6.33 -4.35
CA THR A 38 -0.99 -6.13 -3.66
C THR A 38 -1.19 -5.45 -2.31
N SER A 39 -2.01 -4.39 -2.26
CA SER A 39 -2.33 -3.70 -1.00
C SER A 39 -2.97 -4.64 0.02
N THR A 40 -3.89 -5.49 -0.44
CA THR A 40 -4.57 -6.48 0.39
C THR A 40 -3.60 -7.55 0.89
N LEU A 41 -2.71 -8.06 0.03
CA LEU A 41 -1.68 -9.03 0.38
C LEU A 41 -0.74 -8.49 1.45
N ILE A 42 -0.18 -7.30 1.24
CA ILE A 42 0.77 -6.69 2.17
C ILE A 42 0.11 -6.39 3.52
N ARG A 43 -1.11 -5.84 3.52
CA ARG A 43 -1.85 -5.55 4.76
C ARG A 43 -2.13 -6.82 5.55
N THR A 44 -2.60 -7.88 4.88
CA THR A 44 -2.92 -9.16 5.52
C THR A 44 -1.66 -9.84 6.06
N SER A 45 -0.57 -9.84 5.29
CA SER A 45 0.72 -10.40 5.71
C SER A 45 1.24 -9.64 6.95
N SER A 46 1.22 -8.30 6.89
CA SER A 46 1.65 -7.44 7.99
C SER A 46 0.84 -7.68 9.26
N GLN A 47 -0.48 -7.75 9.14
CA GLN A 47 -1.35 -8.02 10.29
C GLN A 47 -1.06 -9.40 10.90
N THR A 48 -0.81 -10.41 10.07
CA THR A 48 -0.54 -11.78 10.51
C THR A 48 0.78 -11.87 11.26
N VAL A 49 1.84 -11.27 10.73
CA VAL A 49 3.16 -11.24 11.40
C VAL A 49 3.12 -10.38 12.66
N PHE A 50 2.46 -9.22 12.61
CA PHE A 50 2.36 -8.32 13.76
C PHE A 50 1.62 -8.98 14.94
N LYS A 51 0.60 -9.80 14.69
CA LYS A 51 -0.06 -10.60 15.74
C LYS A 51 0.88 -11.59 16.43
N LYS A 52 1.91 -12.08 15.72
CA LYS A 52 2.89 -13.04 16.25
C LYS A 52 4.05 -12.36 16.99
N LEU A 53 4.58 -11.28 16.42
CA LEU A 53 5.85 -10.65 16.86
C LEU A 53 5.67 -9.28 17.53
N GLY A 54 4.51 -8.64 17.37
CA GLY A 54 4.22 -7.32 17.90
C GLY A 54 5.27 -6.29 17.51
N ARG A 55 5.85 -5.63 18.53
CA ARG A 55 6.84 -4.56 18.35
C ARG A 55 8.19 -5.07 17.81
N SER A 56 8.47 -6.36 17.91
CA SER A 56 9.71 -6.96 17.43
C SER A 56 9.67 -7.34 15.95
N MET A 57 8.55 -7.10 15.26
CA MET A 57 8.42 -7.38 13.83
C MET A 57 9.41 -6.55 13.01
N ILE A 58 10.14 -7.21 12.11
CA ILE A 58 10.99 -6.55 11.10
C ILE A 58 10.53 -6.92 9.68
N SER A 59 11.02 -6.17 8.69
CA SER A 59 10.58 -6.33 7.29
C SER A 59 10.86 -7.72 6.72
N THR A 60 11.91 -8.42 7.18
CA THR A 60 12.25 -9.76 6.72
C THR A 60 11.29 -10.83 7.23
N ASP A 61 10.57 -10.58 8.33
CA ASP A 61 9.53 -11.49 8.83
C ASP A 61 8.30 -11.47 7.91
N LEU A 62 8.02 -10.33 7.28
CA LEU A 62 6.97 -10.20 6.27
C LEU A 62 7.23 -11.08 5.06
N LEU A 63 8.50 -11.13 4.59
CA LEU A 63 8.90 -11.93 3.43
C LEU A 63 8.65 -13.42 3.64
N LYS A 64 8.80 -13.91 4.87
CA LYS A 64 8.52 -15.30 5.24
C LYS A 64 7.02 -15.64 5.21
N GLU A 65 6.16 -14.66 5.45
CA GLU A 65 4.70 -14.85 5.53
C GLU A 65 3.97 -14.59 4.19
N ILE A 66 4.58 -13.83 3.28
CA ILE A 66 3.96 -13.39 2.02
C ILE A 66 3.43 -14.57 1.18
N GLY A 67 4.18 -15.67 1.05
CA GLY A 67 3.76 -16.83 0.27
C GLY A 67 2.53 -17.52 0.86
N SER A 68 2.55 -17.79 2.17
CA SER A 68 1.41 -18.34 2.93
C SER A 68 0.16 -17.47 2.78
N THR A 69 0.32 -16.15 2.89
CA THR A 69 -0.79 -15.21 2.76
C THR A 69 -1.32 -15.12 1.33
N PHE A 70 -0.44 -15.19 0.33
CA PHE A 70 -0.84 -15.22 -1.08
C PHE A 70 -1.74 -16.42 -1.37
N ASN A 71 -1.30 -17.62 -0.99
CA ASN A 71 -2.06 -18.85 -1.19
C ASN A 71 -3.43 -18.77 -0.51
N LYS A 72 -3.46 -18.28 0.73
CA LYS A 72 -4.72 -18.11 1.47
C LYS A 72 -5.71 -17.13 0.81
N LEU A 73 -5.22 -16.06 0.18
CA LEU A 73 -6.06 -15.01 -0.40
C LEU A 73 -6.48 -15.30 -1.84
N PHE A 74 -5.64 -15.98 -2.62
CA PHE A 74 -5.80 -16.06 -4.08
C PHE A 74 -5.80 -17.48 -4.63
N GLU A 75 -5.31 -18.49 -3.91
CA GLU A 75 -5.49 -19.88 -4.34
C GLU A 75 -6.89 -20.37 -3.98
N LYS A 76 -7.46 -21.17 -4.89
CA LYS A 76 -8.78 -21.77 -4.71
C LYS A 76 -8.65 -22.88 -3.66
N GLN A 77 -9.41 -22.78 -2.57
CA GLN A 77 -9.55 -23.90 -1.65
C GLN A 77 -10.48 -24.91 -2.33
N ASP A 78 -9.92 -26.05 -2.74
CA ASP A 78 -10.66 -27.20 -3.26
C ASP A 78 -11.52 -27.86 -2.16
#